data_AF-A0A3D3ZRM1-F1
#
_entry.id   AF-A0A3D3ZRM1-F1
#
_cell.length_a   1.000
_cell.length_b   1.000
_cell.length_c   1.000
_cell.angle_alpha   90.00
_cell.angle_beta   90.00
_cell.angle_gamma   90.00
#
_symmetry.space_group_name_H-M   'P 1'
#
loop_
_entity.id
_entity.type
_entity.pdbx_description
1 polymer ?
#
loop_
_entity_poly.entity_id
_entity_poly.type
_entity_poly.pdbx_seq_one_letter_code
_entity_poly.pdbx_strand_id
1 'polypeptide(L)'
;MSRTVYVNGDYLPEEDAKISIFDRSFLMADGVYEVTSVLGGKLIDFEGHAKRLERSLNELEMQKPEAFDDLLEIHRELVRANDIVDGMIYLQVSRGSAGDRDFAYPDASVKPTLVLFTQSKPGMADSPMAKVGMKVISIEDA
;
A
#
# COMPACT_ATOMS: atom_id res chain seq x y z
N MET A 1 19.16 8.56 9.05
CA MET A 1 18.10 9.20 8.25
C MET A 1 16.84 8.38 8.45
N SER A 2 15.69 9.02 8.49
CA SER A 2 14.39 8.35 8.51
C SER A 2 14.13 7.59 7.20
N ARG A 3 13.19 6.65 7.24
CA ARG A 3 12.77 5.87 6.09
C ARG A 3 12.15 6.81 5.04
N THR A 4 12.50 6.63 3.77
CA THR A 4 11.84 7.29 2.64
C THR A 4 10.53 6.59 2.33
N VAL A 5 9.44 7.35 2.27
CA VAL A 5 8.10 6.88 1.90
C VAL A 5 7.60 7.67 0.69
N TYR A 6 6.54 7.17 0.06
CA TYR A 6 5.92 7.81 -1.10
C TYR A 6 4.49 8.26 -0.76
N VAL A 7 4.18 9.52 -1.02
CA VAL A 7 2.82 10.07 -0.87
C VAL A 7 2.52 10.94 -2.08
N ASN A 8 1.50 10.57 -2.87
CA ASN A 8 0.94 11.38 -3.96
C ASN A 8 1.95 11.98 -4.96
N GLY A 9 3.05 11.30 -5.28
CA GLY A 9 4.07 11.82 -6.21
C GLY A 9 5.41 12.09 -5.55
N ASP A 10 5.41 12.33 -4.25
CA ASP A 10 6.60 12.79 -3.54
C ASP A 10 7.28 11.64 -2.78
N TYR A 11 8.60 11.61 -2.83
CA TYR A 11 9.45 10.81 -1.93
C TYR A 11 9.92 11.70 -0.79
N LEU A 12 9.60 11.32 0.45
CA LEU A 12 9.87 12.15 1.62
C LEU A 12 10.22 11.31 2.85
N PRO A 13 10.84 11.92 3.88
CA PRO A 13 10.96 11.33 5.21
C PRO A 13 9.60 10.91 5.78
N GLU A 14 9.54 9.76 6.46
CA GLU A 14 8.27 9.22 7.01
C GLU A 14 7.58 10.14 8.02
N GLU A 15 8.32 10.98 8.73
CA GLU A 15 7.81 11.98 9.67
C GLU A 15 7.05 13.13 8.98
N ASP A 16 7.33 13.36 7.70
CA ASP A 16 6.68 14.40 6.91
C ASP A 16 5.46 13.86 6.13
N ALA A 17 5.29 12.53 6.08
CA ALA A 17 4.18 11.88 5.37
C ALA A 17 2.83 12.17 6.05
N LYS A 18 1.97 12.87 5.32
CA LYS A 18 0.67 13.33 5.79
C LYS A 18 -0.38 13.11 4.72
N ILE A 19 -1.57 12.74 5.17
CA ILE A 19 -2.80 12.75 4.37
C ILE A 19 -3.83 13.61 5.11
N SER A 20 -4.88 14.03 4.42
CA SER A 20 -5.99 14.75 5.04
C SER A 20 -6.67 13.87 6.10
N ILE A 21 -7.07 14.46 7.23
CA ILE A 21 -7.96 13.78 8.20
C ILE A 21 -9.35 13.50 7.60
N PHE A 22 -9.69 14.17 6.49
CA PHE A 22 -10.91 13.94 5.72
C PHE A 22 -10.67 12.98 4.55
N ASP A 23 -9.57 12.23 4.55
CA ASP A 23 -9.39 11.13 3.63
C ASP A 23 -10.42 10.03 3.92
N ARG A 24 -11.11 9.55 2.89
CA ARG A 24 -12.21 8.60 3.06
C ARG A 24 -11.77 7.23 3.54
N SER A 25 -10.51 6.82 3.30
CA SER A 25 -9.98 5.58 3.89
C SER A 25 -9.80 5.70 5.39
N PHE A 26 -9.43 6.89 5.89
CA PHE A 26 -9.34 7.15 7.32
C PHE A 26 -10.72 7.23 7.99
N LEU A 27 -11.68 7.88 7.33
CA LEU A 27 -13.02 8.10 7.91
C LEU A 27 -13.96 6.90 7.77
N MET A 28 -13.83 6.10 6.71
CA MET A 28 -14.84 5.13 6.29
C MET A 28 -14.25 3.82 5.73
N ALA A 29 -12.93 3.64 5.80
CA ALA A 29 -12.24 2.51 5.16
C ALA A 29 -12.49 2.40 3.63
N ASP A 30 -12.83 3.52 2.97
CA ASP A 30 -13.03 3.60 1.52
C ASP A 30 -11.68 3.68 0.79
N GLY A 31 -11.03 2.52 0.68
CA GLY A 31 -9.75 2.34 0.01
C GLY A 31 -9.37 0.86 -0.14
N VAL A 32 -8.33 0.63 -0.92
CA VAL A 32 -7.76 -0.70 -1.20
C VAL A 32 -6.27 -0.67 -0.89
N TYR A 33 -5.69 -1.83 -0.60
CA TYR A 33 -4.26 -1.94 -0.32
C TYR A 33 -3.65 -3.18 -0.96
N GLU A 34 -2.32 -3.15 -1.09
CA GLU A 34 -1.49 -4.26 -1.50
C GLU A 34 -0.27 -4.37 -0.59
N VAL A 35 0.27 -5.59 -0.49
CA VAL A 35 1.55 -5.86 0.18
C VAL A 35 2.41 -6.72 -0.73
N THR A 36 3.41 -6.10 -1.35
CA THR A 36 4.34 -6.79 -2.26
C THR A 36 5.58 -7.22 -1.50
N SER A 37 5.92 -8.52 -1.52
CA SER A 37 7.14 -9.00 -0.87
C SER A 37 8.42 -8.63 -1.64
N VAL A 38 9.50 -8.43 -0.89
CA VAL A 38 10.86 -8.21 -1.40
C VAL A 38 11.76 -9.30 -0.83
N LEU A 39 12.49 -10.01 -1.68
CA LEU A 39 13.51 -10.98 -1.28
C LEU A 39 14.80 -10.75 -2.07
N GLY A 40 15.94 -10.66 -1.38
CA GLY A 40 17.22 -10.34 -2.00
C GLY A 40 17.20 -9.07 -2.84
N GLY A 41 16.42 -8.06 -2.43
CA GLY A 41 16.24 -6.78 -3.12
C GLY A 41 15.33 -6.83 -4.35
N LYS A 42 14.60 -7.93 -4.58
CA LYS A 42 13.73 -8.12 -5.75
C LYS A 42 12.27 -8.25 -5.33
N LEU A 43 11.40 -7.57 -6.07
CA LEU A 43 9.95 -7.68 -5.93
C LEU A 43 9.48 -9.07 -6.36
N ILE A 44 8.61 -9.68 -5.56
CA ILE A 44 7.99 -10.96 -5.85
C ILE A 44 6.58 -10.73 -6.41
N ASP A 45 6.29 -11.32 -7.58
CA ASP A 45 4.98 -11.32 -8.24
C ASP A 45 4.30 -9.94 -8.37
N PHE A 46 5.09 -8.89 -8.65
CA PHE A 46 4.56 -7.52 -8.75
C PHE A 46 3.40 -7.40 -9.76
N GLU A 47 3.47 -8.10 -10.89
CA GLU A 47 2.42 -8.08 -11.90
C GLU A 47 1.09 -8.62 -11.34
N GLY A 48 1.13 -9.69 -10.54
CA GLY A 48 -0.05 -10.23 -9.85
C GLY A 48 -0.65 -9.22 -8.87
N HIS A 49 0.20 -8.55 -8.09
CA HIS A 49 -0.22 -7.48 -7.18
C HIS A 49 -0.85 -6.29 -7.93
N ALA A 50 -0.24 -5.82 -9.01
CA ALA A 50 -0.76 -4.70 -9.80
C ALA A 50 -2.11 -5.03 -10.45
N LYS A 51 -2.26 -6.24 -11.01
CA LYS A 51 -3.54 -6.72 -11.56
C LYS A 51 -4.63 -6.80 -10.49
N ARG A 52 -4.29 -7.26 -9.28
CA ARG A 52 -5.24 -7.32 -8.16
C ARG A 52 -5.63 -5.93 -7.68
N LEU A 53 -4.68 -5.01 -7.58
CA LEU A 53 -4.95 -3.61 -7.24
C LEU A 53 -5.93 -2.98 -8.24
N GLU A 54 -5.66 -3.12 -9.55
CA GLU A 54 -6.53 -2.60 -10.60
C GLU A 54 -7.96 -3.16 -10.49
N ARG A 55 -8.08 -4.49 -10.32
CA ARG A 55 -9.37 -5.12 -10.11
C ARG A 55 -10.08 -4.55 -8.89
N SER A 56 -9.42 -4.46 -7.74
CA SER A 56 -10.03 -3.95 -6.51
C SER A 56 -10.48 -2.50 -6.63
N LEU A 57 -9.72 -1.66 -7.34
CA LEU A 57 -10.13 -0.28 -7.65
C LEU A 57 -11.40 -0.27 -8.50
N ASN A 58 -11.46 -1.10 -9.54
CA ASN A 58 -12.63 -1.20 -10.42
C ASN A 58 -13.89 -1.70 -9.69
N GLU A 59 -13.77 -2.72 -8.82
CA GLU A 59 -14.91 -3.24 -8.02
C GLU A 59 -15.49 -2.20 -7.06
N LEU A 60 -14.72 -1.17 -6.69
CA LEU A 60 -15.17 -0.07 -5.83
C LEU A 60 -15.43 1.23 -6.61
N GLU A 61 -15.45 1.18 -7.94
CA GLU A 61 -15.64 2.34 -8.81
C GLU A 61 -14.65 3.49 -8.48
N MET A 62 -13.41 3.13 -8.12
CA MET A 62 -12.35 4.07 -7.80
C MET A 62 -11.52 4.38 -9.03
N GLN A 63 -11.20 5.66 -9.23
CA GLN A 63 -10.23 6.06 -10.22
C GLN A 63 -8.84 5.53 -9.85
N LYS A 64 -7.99 5.30 -10.86
CA LYS A 64 -6.57 5.05 -10.65
C LYS A 64 -5.90 6.33 -10.13
N PRO A 65 -4.96 6.24 -9.16
CA PRO A 65 -4.12 7.38 -8.80
C PRO A 65 -3.24 7.80 -9.98
N GLU A 66 -2.80 9.05 -10.01
CA GLU A 66 -2.05 9.61 -11.14
C GLU A 66 -0.78 8.81 -11.49
N ALA A 67 -0.10 8.27 -10.48
CA ALA A 67 1.14 7.51 -10.64
C ALA A 67 0.92 6.00 -10.80
N PHE A 68 -0.27 5.55 -11.18
CA PHE A 68 -0.60 4.12 -11.28
C PHE A 68 0.30 3.35 -12.26
N ASP A 69 0.57 3.95 -13.42
CA ASP A 69 1.38 3.31 -14.46
C ASP A 69 2.89 3.27 -14.09
N ASP A 70 3.30 4.10 -13.13
CA ASP A 70 4.68 4.20 -12.64
C ASP A 70 4.95 3.33 -11.40
N LEU A 71 3.95 2.58 -10.91
CA LEU A 71 4.04 1.85 -9.63
C LEU A 71 5.24 0.90 -9.57
N LEU A 72 5.64 0.27 -10.68
CA LEU A 72 6.79 -0.63 -10.72
C LEU A 72 8.09 0.12 -10.38
N GLU A 73 8.29 1.28 -10.99
CA GLU A 73 9.47 2.11 -10.74
C GLU A 73 9.43 2.72 -9.34
N ILE A 74 8.24 3.11 -8.86
CA ILE A 74 8.08 3.59 -7.49
C ILE A 74 8.48 2.52 -6.47
N HIS A 75 8.04 1.27 -6.66
CA HIS A 75 8.43 0.16 -5.79
C HIS A 75 9.95 -0.07 -5.82
N ARG A 76 10.56 -0.10 -7.01
CA ARG A 76 12.01 -0.28 -7.16
C ARG A 76 12.80 0.83 -6.47
N GLU A 77 12.37 2.07 -6.64
CA GLU A 77 13.01 3.22 -6.00
C GLU A 77 12.88 3.15 -4.48
N LEU A 78 11.72 2.77 -3.94
CA LEU A 78 11.54 2.58 -2.51
C LEU A 78 12.39 1.43 -1.93
N VAL A 79 12.57 0.32 -2.66
CA VAL A 79 13.52 -0.75 -2.27
C VAL A 79 14.94 -0.17 -2.18
N ARG A 80 15.36 0.57 -3.21
CA ARG A 80 16.70 1.14 -3.32
C ARG A 80 16.96 2.20 -2.25
N ALA A 81 16.06 3.17 -2.09
CA ALA A 81 16.23 4.30 -1.18
C ALA A 81 16.23 3.89 0.30
N ASN A 82 15.64 2.75 0.62
CA ASN A 82 15.55 2.22 1.99
C ASN A 82 16.43 0.99 2.24
N ASP A 83 17.31 0.63 1.31
CA ASP A 83 18.22 -0.52 1.40
C ASP A 83 17.50 -1.85 1.77
N ILE A 84 16.32 -2.09 1.20
CA ILE A 84 15.53 -3.29 1.51
C ILE A 84 16.14 -4.51 0.80
N VAL A 85 16.68 -5.43 1.60
CA VAL A 85 17.12 -6.75 1.11
C VAL A 85 15.95 -7.73 1.19
N ASP A 86 15.47 -8.00 2.40
CA ASP A 86 14.28 -8.83 2.63
C ASP A 86 13.23 -8.00 3.37
N GLY A 87 12.00 -8.02 2.88
CA GLY A 87 10.99 -7.12 3.39
C GLY A 87 9.71 -7.11 2.57
N MET A 88 8.97 -6.03 2.68
CA MET A 88 7.70 -5.82 2.00
C MET A 88 7.54 -4.36 1.63
N ILE A 89 6.72 -4.09 0.63
CA ILE A 89 6.20 -2.76 0.32
C ILE A 89 4.70 -2.79 0.56
N TYR A 90 4.24 -1.93 1.45
CA TYR A 90 2.82 -1.63 1.59
C TYR A 90 2.45 -0.53 0.60
N LEU A 91 1.34 -0.71 -0.10
CA LEU A 91 0.71 0.30 -0.95
C LEU A 91 -0.75 0.43 -0.55
N GLN A 92 -1.26 1.66 -0.45
CA GLN A 92 -2.69 1.91 -0.28
C GLN A 92 -3.15 3.01 -1.22
N VAL A 93 -4.34 2.80 -1.79
CA VAL A 93 -5.09 3.80 -2.54
C VAL A 93 -6.40 4.07 -1.82
N SER A 94 -6.69 5.32 -1.48
CA SER A 94 -8.01 5.75 -1.00
C SER A 94 -8.78 6.46 -2.10
N ARG A 95 -10.10 6.64 -1.93
CA ARG A 95 -10.90 7.50 -2.82
C ARG A 95 -10.52 8.99 -2.71
N GLY A 96 -9.60 9.34 -1.80
CA GLY A 96 -9.13 10.70 -1.58
C GLY A 96 -9.96 11.46 -0.55
N SER A 97 -9.79 12.78 -0.54
CA SER A 97 -10.46 13.69 0.37
C SER A 97 -11.27 14.72 -0.39
N ALA A 98 -12.57 14.80 -0.09
CA ALA A 98 -13.47 15.80 -0.65
C ALA A 98 -13.51 17.13 0.16
N GLY A 99 -12.66 17.24 1.19
CA GLY A 99 -12.59 18.41 2.07
C GLY A 99 -13.48 18.33 3.32
N ASP A 100 -14.48 17.45 3.36
CA ASP A 100 -15.30 17.16 4.57
C ASP A 100 -15.90 15.74 4.52
N ARG A 101 -16.57 15.31 5.60
CA ARG A 101 -17.14 13.98 5.78
C ARG A 101 -18.56 13.87 5.20
N ASP A 102 -18.71 13.04 4.17
CA ASP A 102 -20.02 12.63 3.61
C ASP A 102 -19.98 11.15 3.19
N PHE A 103 -21.07 10.42 3.36
CA PHE A 103 -21.19 9.02 2.92
C PHE A 103 -21.33 8.90 1.40
N ALA A 104 -21.98 9.88 0.75
CA ALA A 104 -22.11 9.90 -0.70
C ALA A 104 -20.72 9.89 -1.36
N TYR A 105 -20.61 9.23 -2.51
CA TYR A 105 -19.38 9.29 -3.27
C TYR A 105 -19.12 10.71 -3.73
N PRO A 106 -17.87 11.19 -3.60
CA PRO A 106 -17.52 12.53 -4.01
C PRO A 106 -17.55 12.64 -5.54
N ASP A 107 -17.51 13.88 -6.01
CA ASP A 107 -17.38 14.18 -7.42
C ASP A 107 -16.10 13.55 -8.01
N ALA A 108 -16.15 13.21 -9.30
CA ALA A 108 -15.04 12.59 -10.04
C ALA A 108 -13.78 13.45 -10.12
N SER A 109 -13.84 14.73 -9.72
CA SER A 109 -12.67 15.62 -9.57
C SER A 109 -11.80 15.30 -8.35
N VAL A 110 -12.31 14.54 -7.36
CA VAL A 110 -11.51 14.14 -6.19
C VAL A 110 -10.50 13.08 -6.60
N LYS A 111 -9.21 13.43 -6.47
CA LYS A 111 -8.10 12.55 -6.82
C LYS A 111 -7.87 11.50 -5.72
N PRO A 112 -7.63 10.22 -6.09
CA PRO A 112 -7.23 9.19 -5.13
C PRO A 112 -5.94 9.55 -4.39
N THR A 113 -5.88 9.24 -3.09
CA THR A 113 -4.63 9.33 -2.32
C THR A 113 -3.84 8.03 -2.51
N LEU A 114 -2.56 8.13 -2.87
CA LEU A 114 -1.65 6.99 -3.00
C LEU A 114 -0.53 7.11 -1.96
N VAL A 115 -0.39 6.08 -1.11
CA VAL A 115 0.66 5.99 -0.08
C VAL A 115 1.41 4.68 -0.25
N LEU A 116 2.74 4.73 -0.20
CA LEU A 116 3.58 3.54 -0.12
C LEU A 116 4.68 3.70 0.92
N PHE A 117 5.03 2.60 1.59
CA PHE A 117 6.21 2.53 2.44
C PHE A 117 6.78 1.11 2.50
N THR A 118 8.04 1.00 2.87
CA THR A 118 8.76 -0.28 2.99
C THR A 118 8.76 -0.79 4.43
N GLN A 119 8.79 -2.10 4.63
CA GLN A 119 9.07 -2.71 5.92
C GLN A 119 10.21 -3.71 5.78
N SER A 120 11.33 -3.44 6.44
CA SER A 120 12.47 -4.37 6.50
C SER A 120 12.11 -5.56 7.39
N LYS A 121 12.35 -6.77 6.89
CA LYS A 121 12.10 -8.02 7.61
C LYS A 121 13.14 -9.07 7.21
N PRO A 122 14.38 -8.94 7.73
CA PRO A 122 15.48 -9.88 7.45
C PRO A 122 15.10 -11.32 7.78
N GLY A 123 15.50 -12.26 6.92
CA GLY A 123 15.24 -13.69 7.14
C GLY A 123 13.77 -14.08 6.99
N MET A 124 12.95 -13.25 6.33
CA MET A 124 11.53 -13.53 6.08
C MET A 124 11.31 -14.92 5.46
N ALA A 125 12.15 -15.29 4.49
CA ALA A 125 12.07 -16.57 3.80
C ALA A 125 12.36 -17.78 4.72
N ASP A 126 13.13 -17.58 5.80
CA ASP A 126 13.61 -18.64 6.68
C ASP A 126 12.95 -18.59 8.08
N SER A 127 11.69 -18.17 8.15
CA SER A 127 10.96 -18.07 9.41
C SER A 127 10.99 -19.39 10.20
N PRO A 128 11.48 -19.40 11.47
CA PRO A 128 11.50 -20.61 12.29
C PRO A 128 10.12 -21.22 12.49
N MET A 129 9.07 -20.39 12.52
CA MET A 129 7.69 -20.81 12.70
C MET A 129 7.19 -21.66 11.53
N ALA A 130 7.68 -21.41 10.30
CA ALA A 130 7.33 -22.22 9.14
C ALA A 130 7.81 -23.68 9.25
N LYS A 131 8.84 -23.95 10.08
CA LYS A 131 9.41 -25.30 10.27
C LYS A 131 8.62 -26.14 11.29
N VAL A 132 7.93 -25.50 12.23
CA VAL A 132 7.24 -26.18 13.35
C VAL A 132 5.71 -26.15 13.22
N GLY A 133 5.19 -25.37 12.26
CA GLY A 133 3.76 -25.19 12.07
C GLY A 133 3.13 -24.22 13.08
N MET A 134 1.85 -23.92 12.87
CA MET A 134 1.06 -23.04 13.75
C MET A 134 -0.18 -23.76 14.24
N LYS A 135 -0.61 -23.46 15.47
CA LYS A 135 -1.93 -23.88 15.97
C LYS A 135 -2.98 -22.90 15.47
N VAL A 136 -4.09 -23.42 14.97
CA VAL A 136 -5.20 -22.64 14.44
C VAL A 136 -6.47 -23.06 15.17
N ILE A 137 -7.38 -22.12 15.43
CA ILE A 137 -8.72 -22.37 15.94
C ILE A 137 -9.74 -21.78 14.98
N SER A 138 -10.95 -22.35 14.93
CA SER A 138 -12.10 -21.74 14.27
C SER A 138 -12.84 -20.83 15.25
N ILE A 139 -13.44 -19.76 14.72
CA ILE A 139 -14.40 -18.91 15.42
C ILE A 139 -15.72 -18.97 14.65
N GLU A 140 -16.86 -18.84 15.33
CA GLU A 140 -18.16 -18.71 14.65
C GLU A 140 -18.25 -17.36 13.93
N ASP A 141 -18.99 -17.33 12.82
CA ASP A 141 -19.30 -16.09 12.12
C ASP A 141 -20.20 -15.20 13.01
N ALA A 142 -19.96 -13.88 12.99
CA ALA A 142 -20.70 -12.89 13.75
C ALA A 142 -21.92 -12.33 12.99
#